data_AF-A0A504Z0A4-F1
#
_entry.id   AF-A0A504Z0A4-F1
#
_cell.length_a   1.000
_cell.length_b   1.000
_cell.length_c   1.000
_cell.angle_alpha   90.00
_cell.angle_beta   90.00
_cell.angle_gamma   90.00
#
_symmetry.space_group_name_H-M   'P 1'
#
loop_
_entity.id
_entity.type
_entity.pdbx_description
1 polymer ?
#
loop_
_entity_poly.entity_id
_entity_poly.type
_entity_poly.pdbx_seq_one_letter_code
_entity_poly.pdbx_strand_id
1 'polypeptide(L)'
;MFGTNSVDFISKWSQLSVVVSKLIRCDHVTRERWNNSFHDVYALCHSRPSSHAATLYSSTTSLISVRVKEIAAELDIIDDFALLPAYANHWNVFHRGLTCLDNLYRVVNQQYVKNLRPTEAEMCYGAILPMADRHTMEILEVGLAHWKL
;
A
#
# COMPACT_ATOMS: atom_id res chain seq x y z
N MET A 1 9.34 -20.83 23.41
CA MET A 1 9.11 -19.50 24.00
C MET A 1 9.05 -18.48 22.87
N PHE A 2 7.87 -18.09 22.42
CA PHE A 2 7.73 -17.00 21.44
C PHE A 2 7.60 -15.70 22.23
N GLY A 3 8.70 -14.95 22.33
CA GLY A 3 8.75 -13.67 23.02
C GLY A 3 7.72 -12.71 22.46
N THR A 4 6.85 -12.22 23.32
CA THR A 4 5.89 -11.15 23.07
C THR A 4 6.64 -9.83 22.93
N ASN A 5 7.17 -9.54 21.75
CA ASN A 5 7.81 -8.26 21.51
C ASN A 5 6.73 -7.24 21.14
N SER A 6 6.45 -6.30 22.05
CA SER A 6 5.78 -5.06 21.70
C SER A 6 6.59 -4.39 20.58
N VAL A 7 6.03 -4.36 19.37
CA VAL A 7 6.70 -3.75 18.22
C VAL A 7 6.32 -2.28 18.18
N ASP A 8 7.30 -1.39 18.27
CA ASP A 8 7.05 0.03 18.03
C ASP A 8 6.75 0.25 16.55
N PHE A 9 5.48 0.60 16.26
CA PHE A 9 5.03 0.91 14.92
C PHE A 9 5.81 2.08 14.32
N ILE A 10 6.09 3.13 15.10
CA ILE A 10 6.68 4.38 14.58
C ILE A 10 8.10 4.12 14.08
N SER A 11 8.94 3.46 14.90
CA SER A 11 10.30 3.12 14.49
C SER A 11 10.31 2.23 13.25
N LYS A 12 9.47 1.19 13.17
CA LYS A 12 9.45 0.32 11.98
C LYS A 12 8.88 1.01 10.75
N TRP A 13 7.80 1.77 10.92
CA TRP A 13 7.15 2.51 9.86
C TRP A 13 8.07 3.59 9.27
N SER A 14 8.87 4.28 10.09
CA SER A 14 9.81 5.28 9.58
C SER A 14 10.80 4.69 8.58
N GLN A 15 11.26 3.46 8.80
CA GLN A 15 12.17 2.79 7.87
C GLN A 15 11.44 2.14 6.69
N LEU A 16 10.24 1.59 6.93
CA LEU A 16 9.43 0.95 5.89
C LEU A 16 8.84 1.97 4.92
N SER A 17 8.37 3.12 5.40
CA SER A 17 7.83 4.22 4.59
C SER A 17 8.84 4.77 3.59
N VAL A 18 10.13 4.82 3.95
CA VAL A 18 11.21 5.18 3.01
C VAL A 18 11.31 4.16 1.88
N VAL A 19 11.20 2.87 2.19
CA VAL A 19 11.21 1.79 1.18
C VAL A 19 9.98 1.88 0.29
N VAL A 20 8.79 2.03 0.88
CA VAL A 20 7.52 2.21 0.14
C VAL A 20 7.61 3.41 -0.80
N SER A 21 8.11 4.55 -0.31
CA SER A 21 8.26 5.77 -1.12
C SER A 21 9.22 5.57 -2.30
N LYS A 22 10.34 4.85 -2.09
CA LYS A 22 11.28 4.50 -3.16
C LYS A 22 10.65 3.56 -4.18
N LEU A 23 9.91 2.55 -3.74
CA LEU A 23 9.28 1.57 -4.63
C LEU A 23 8.26 2.23 -5.55
N ILE A 24 7.40 3.11 -5.02
CA ILE A 24 6.37 3.80 -5.82
C ILE A 24 7.03 4.70 -6.91
N ARG A 25 8.26 5.18 -6.67
CA ARG A 25 9.07 5.93 -7.64
C ARG A 25 9.94 5.07 -8.55
N CYS A 26 9.92 3.74 -8.39
CA CYS A 26 10.89 2.80 -8.99
C CYS A 26 12.36 3.15 -8.70
N ASP A 27 12.64 3.72 -7.54
CA ASP A 27 14.01 4.01 -7.10
C ASP A 27 14.73 2.74 -6.60
N HIS A 28 16.06 2.83 -6.55
CA HIS A 28 16.90 1.73 -6.08
C HIS A 28 16.70 1.44 -4.58
N VAL A 29 16.39 0.18 -4.28
CA VAL A 29 16.37 -0.38 -2.93
C VAL A 29 17.35 -1.55 -2.87
N THR A 30 18.28 -1.50 -1.93
CA THR A 30 19.23 -2.60 -1.71
C THR A 30 18.49 -3.89 -1.37
N ARG A 31 18.97 -5.03 -1.87
CA ARG A 31 18.36 -6.36 -1.63
C ARG A 31 18.16 -6.66 -0.15
N GLU A 32 19.12 -6.30 0.70
CA GLU A 32 19.03 -6.50 2.15
C GLU A 32 17.84 -5.74 2.75
N ARG A 33 17.75 -4.43 2.46
CA ARG A 33 16.61 -3.60 2.92
C ARG A 33 15.27 -4.11 2.40
N TRP A 34 15.22 -4.55 1.14
CA TRP A 34 14.01 -5.15 0.55
C TRP A 34 13.57 -6.39 1.33
N ASN A 35 14.49 -7.33 1.58
CA ASN A 35 14.20 -8.54 2.35
C ASN A 35 13.78 -8.22 3.80
N ASN A 36 14.46 -7.28 4.45
CA ASN A 36 14.11 -6.85 5.81
C ASN A 36 12.72 -6.20 5.87
N SER A 37 12.27 -5.57 4.78
CA SER A 37 10.94 -4.96 4.71
C SER A 37 9.81 -6.00 4.83
N PHE A 38 9.99 -7.22 4.30
CA PHE A 38 9.03 -8.31 4.50
C PHE A 38 8.94 -8.73 5.98
N HIS A 39 10.08 -8.77 6.67
CA HIS A 39 10.12 -9.07 8.10
C HIS A 39 9.46 -7.96 8.92
N ASP A 40 9.66 -6.69 8.52
CA ASP A 40 9.01 -5.54 9.14
C ASP A 40 7.49 -5.60 8.99
N VAL A 41 6.99 -5.82 7.76
CA VAL A 41 5.57 -5.99 7.48
C VAL A 41 4.99 -7.16 8.29
N TYR A 42 5.66 -8.32 8.28
CA TYR A 42 5.20 -9.49 9.02
C TYR A 42 5.12 -9.23 10.53
N ALA A 43 6.14 -8.61 11.11
CA ALA A 43 6.20 -8.28 12.53
C ALA A 43 5.11 -7.27 12.95
N LEU A 44 4.81 -6.29 12.08
CA LEU A 44 3.73 -5.32 12.31
C LEU A 44 2.34 -5.96 12.21
N CYS A 45 2.14 -6.93 11.33
CA CYS A 45 0.88 -7.66 11.22
C CYS A 45 0.64 -8.62 12.40
N HIS A 46 1.69 -9.27 12.90
CA HIS A 46 1.62 -10.27 13.97
C HIS A 46 1.99 -9.74 15.35
N SER A 47 2.11 -8.42 15.51
CA SER A 47 2.37 -7.79 16.81
C SER A 47 1.24 -8.08 17.81
N ARG A 48 1.59 -8.20 19.09
CA ARG A 48 0.65 -8.34 20.21
C ARG A 48 0.87 -7.19 21.19
N PRO A 49 -0.18 -6.66 21.85
CA PRO A 49 -1.55 -7.20 21.96
C PRO A 49 -2.48 -6.88 20.77
N SER A 50 -2.16 -5.87 19.95
CA SER A 50 -2.95 -5.47 18.78
C SER A 50 -2.12 -5.55 17.49
N SER A 51 -2.75 -5.99 16.40
CA SER A 51 -2.17 -5.95 15.06
C SER A 51 -2.11 -4.52 14.55
N HIS A 52 -0.98 -4.12 13.96
CA HIS A 52 -0.84 -2.81 13.31
C HIS A 52 -1.20 -2.84 11.81
N ALA A 53 -1.80 -3.92 11.31
CA ALA A 53 -2.11 -4.08 9.89
C ALA A 53 -3.03 -2.96 9.35
N ALA A 54 -4.03 -2.53 10.13
CA ALA A 54 -4.93 -1.43 9.76
C ALA A 54 -4.19 -0.10 9.60
N THR A 55 -3.38 0.25 10.61
CA THR A 55 -2.58 1.48 10.62
C THR A 55 -1.55 1.46 9.49
N LEU A 56 -0.92 0.31 9.25
CA LEU A 56 0.03 0.09 8.17
C LEU A 56 -0.63 0.31 6.79
N TYR A 57 -1.81 -0.27 6.58
CA TYR A 57 -2.59 -0.09 5.36
C TYR A 57 -2.95 1.38 5.12
N SER A 58 -3.57 2.03 6.11
CA SER A 58 -3.96 3.45 6.02
C SER A 58 -2.77 4.37 5.74
N SER A 59 -1.64 4.17 6.44
CA SER A 59 -0.43 4.97 6.25
C SER A 59 0.17 4.78 4.85
N THR A 60 0.09 3.56 4.31
CA THR A 60 0.55 3.25 2.94
C THR A 60 -0.35 3.88 1.89
N THR A 61 -1.67 3.82 2.07
CA THR A 61 -2.64 4.49 1.20
C THR A 61 -2.40 6.00 1.17
N SER A 62 -2.06 6.61 2.31
CA SER A 62 -1.72 8.04 2.36
C SER A 62 -0.48 8.36 1.51
N LEU A 63 0.57 7.54 1.57
CA LEU A 63 1.77 7.74 0.73
C LEU A 63 1.48 7.59 -0.76
N ILE A 64 0.64 6.62 -1.13
CA ILE A 64 0.19 6.44 -2.52
C ILE A 64 -0.58 7.68 -2.98
N SER A 65 -1.53 8.17 -2.17
CA SER A 65 -2.32 9.37 -2.50
C SER A 65 -1.44 10.61 -2.68
N VAL A 66 -0.45 10.80 -1.79
CA VAL A 66 0.53 11.90 -1.92
C VAL A 66 1.28 11.80 -3.24
N ARG A 67 1.79 10.61 -3.60
CA ARG A 67 2.56 10.47 -4.85
C ARG A 67 1.71 10.71 -6.10
N VAL A 68 0.45 10.28 -6.11
CA VAL A 68 -0.44 10.56 -7.25
C VAL A 68 -0.67 12.07 -7.41
N LYS A 69 -0.88 12.81 -6.31
CA LYS A 69 -1.03 14.27 -6.35
C LYS A 69 0.24 14.97 -6.85
N GLU A 70 1.42 14.49 -6.44
CA GLU A 70 2.69 15.01 -6.96
C GLU A 70 2.83 14.77 -8.46
N ILE A 71 2.46 13.59 -8.96
CA ILE A 71 2.48 13.29 -10.40
C ILE A 71 1.52 14.21 -11.16
N ALA A 72 0.31 14.44 -10.63
CA ALA A 72 -0.64 15.37 -11.21
C ALA A 72 -0.07 16.80 -11.29
N ALA A 73 0.59 17.26 -10.23
CA ALA A 73 1.26 18.57 -10.22
C ALA A 73 2.47 18.64 -11.17
N GLU A 74 3.24 17.55 -11.30
CA GLU A 74 4.33 17.44 -12.28
C GLU A 74 3.79 17.53 -13.71
N LEU A 75 2.63 16.93 -14.00
CA LEU A 75 1.99 16.94 -15.32
C LEU A 75 1.34 18.29 -15.68
N ASP A 76 0.81 19.02 -14.70
CA ASP A 76 0.18 20.34 -14.91
C ASP A 76 1.16 21.42 -15.42
N ILE A 77 2.46 21.21 -15.19
CA ILE A 77 3.53 22.12 -15.63
C ILE A 77 4.03 21.75 -17.04
N ILE A 78 3.71 20.54 -17.53
CA ILE A 78 4.23 20.03 -18.79
C ILE A 78 3.39 20.57 -19.96
N ASP A 79 4.09 20.95 -21.03
CA ASP A 79 3.47 21.42 -22.26
C ASP A 79 2.64 20.33 -22.96
N ASP A 80 1.55 20.72 -23.63
CA ASP A 80 0.56 19.80 -24.20
C ASP A 80 1.17 18.76 -25.15
N PHE A 81 2.22 19.14 -25.89
CA PHE A 81 2.90 18.23 -26.82
C PHE A 81 3.70 17.12 -26.12
N ALA A 82 4.18 17.37 -24.90
CA ALA A 82 4.96 16.43 -24.09
C ALA A 82 4.12 15.73 -23.02
N LEU A 83 2.87 16.16 -22.81
CA LEU A 83 1.98 15.66 -21.76
C LEU A 83 1.69 14.16 -21.89
N LEU A 84 1.27 13.70 -23.07
CA LEU A 84 0.93 12.29 -23.29
C LEU A 84 2.11 11.33 -23.06
N PRO A 85 3.31 11.55 -23.64
CA PRO A 85 4.46 10.69 -23.36
C PRO A 85 4.93 10.78 -21.90
N ALA A 86 4.87 11.97 -21.27
CA ALA A 86 5.19 12.11 -19.85
C ALA A 86 4.22 11.32 -18.97
N TYR A 87 2.92 11.43 -19.21
CA TYR A 87 1.87 10.69 -18.50
C TYR A 87 2.07 9.18 -18.63
N ALA A 88 2.32 8.68 -19.85
CA ALA A 88 2.57 7.25 -20.08
C ALA A 88 3.81 6.75 -19.33
N ASN A 89 4.87 7.56 -19.26
CA ASN A 89 6.06 7.23 -18.50
C ASN A 89 5.80 7.21 -16.98
N HIS A 90 5.14 8.24 -16.45
CA HIS A 90 4.76 8.30 -15.03
C HIS A 90 3.85 7.11 -14.64
N TRP A 91 2.89 6.75 -15.49
CA TRP A 91 2.03 5.59 -15.27
C TRP A 91 2.84 4.29 -15.23
N ASN A 92 3.72 4.06 -16.21
CA ASN A 92 4.53 2.83 -16.26
C ASN A 92 5.43 2.69 -15.03
N VAL A 93 6.06 3.78 -14.58
CA VAL A 93 6.87 3.82 -13.36
C VAL A 93 6.01 3.53 -12.13
N PHE A 94 4.88 4.23 -12.00
CA PHE A 94 3.99 4.09 -10.84
C PHE A 94 3.38 2.69 -10.76
N HIS A 95 2.89 2.13 -11.87
CA HIS A 95 2.29 0.80 -11.94
C HIS A 95 3.30 -0.31 -11.62
N ARG A 96 4.54 -0.22 -12.12
CA ARG A 96 5.61 -1.17 -11.76
C ARG A 96 5.93 -1.09 -10.27
N GLY A 97 6.04 0.13 -9.72
CA GLY A 97 6.26 0.37 -8.30
C GLY A 97 5.15 -0.21 -7.42
N LEU A 98 3.89 0.00 -7.82
CA LEU A 98 2.72 -0.58 -7.16
C LEU A 98 2.71 -2.11 -7.19
N THR A 99 3.12 -2.73 -8.30
CA THR A 99 3.21 -4.19 -8.40
C THR A 99 4.26 -4.74 -7.42
N CYS A 100 5.40 -4.06 -7.27
CA CYS A 100 6.38 -4.42 -6.26
C CYS A 100 5.83 -4.23 -4.84
N LEU A 101 5.14 -3.11 -4.60
CA LEU A 101 4.52 -2.82 -3.30
C LEU A 101 3.45 -3.85 -2.94
N ASP A 102 2.64 -4.29 -3.88
CA ASP A 102 1.62 -5.32 -3.69
C ASP A 102 2.24 -6.66 -3.27
N ASN A 103 3.35 -7.04 -3.90
CA ASN A 103 4.12 -8.22 -3.50
C ASN A 103 4.66 -8.12 -2.07
N LEU A 104 5.15 -6.95 -1.65
CA LEU A 104 5.60 -6.69 -0.29
C LEU A 104 4.45 -6.79 0.72
N TYR A 105 3.26 -6.31 0.33
CA TYR A 105 2.07 -6.26 1.16
C TYR A 105 1.19 -7.51 1.04
N ARG A 106 1.62 -8.55 0.33
CA ARG A 106 0.85 -9.79 0.15
C ARG A 106 0.35 -10.40 1.46
N VAL A 107 1.15 -10.34 2.53
CA VAL A 107 0.75 -10.82 3.87
C VAL A 107 -0.36 -9.95 4.46
N VAL A 108 -0.29 -8.62 4.28
CA VAL A 108 -1.33 -7.67 4.70
C VAL A 108 -2.61 -7.91 3.90
N ASN A 109 -2.52 -8.06 2.57
CA ASN A 109 -3.66 -8.35 1.72
C ASN A 109 -4.36 -9.66 2.15
N GLN A 110 -3.58 -10.70 2.45
CA GLN A 110 -4.13 -11.99 2.87
C GLN A 110 -4.71 -12.01 4.29
N GLN A 111 -4.12 -11.29 5.24
CA GLN A 111 -4.55 -11.35 6.65
C GLN A 111 -5.49 -10.23 7.08
N TYR A 112 -5.40 -9.06 6.46
CA TYR A 112 -6.22 -7.91 6.83
C TYR A 112 -7.35 -7.73 5.83
N VAL A 113 -7.02 -7.55 4.55
CA VAL A 113 -8.01 -7.23 3.50
C VAL A 113 -9.00 -8.37 3.28
N LYS A 114 -8.54 -9.63 3.21
CA LYS A 114 -9.45 -10.78 3.08
C LYS A 114 -10.37 -11.00 4.27
N ASN A 115 -9.93 -10.67 5.48
CA ASN A 115 -10.76 -10.78 6.68
C ASN A 115 -11.77 -9.63 6.82
N LEU A 116 -11.59 -8.55 6.07
CA LEU A 116 -12.53 -7.43 5.97
C LEU A 116 -13.54 -7.60 4.83
N ARG A 117 -13.27 -8.50 3.87
CA ARG A 117 -14.24 -8.83 2.83
C ARG A 117 -15.36 -9.66 3.47
N PRO A 118 -16.64 -9.25 3.32
CA PRO A 118 -17.75 -10.02 3.84
C PRO A 118 -17.73 -11.42 3.22
N THR A 119 -17.89 -12.43 4.05
CA THR A 119 -18.05 -13.81 3.61
C THR A 119 -19.32 -13.96 2.77
N GLU A 120 -19.39 -14.98 1.90
CA GLU A 120 -20.59 -15.25 1.09
C GLU A 120 -21.86 -15.38 1.96
N ALA A 121 -21.73 -15.88 3.18
CA ALA A 121 -22.82 -15.95 4.15
C ALA A 121 -23.26 -14.55 4.64
N GLU A 122 -22.32 -13.65 4.92
CA GLU A 122 -22.64 -12.27 5.34
C GLU A 122 -23.25 -11.46 4.19
N MET A 123 -22.85 -11.73 2.95
CA MET A 123 -23.47 -11.11 1.77
C MET A 123 -24.92 -11.59 1.53
N CYS A 124 -25.20 -12.86 1.82
CA CYS A 124 -26.53 -13.45 1.63
C CYS A 124 -27.50 -13.20 2.80
N TYR A 125 -27.00 -12.97 4.02
CA TYR A 125 -27.81 -12.92 5.24
C TYR A 125 -27.59 -11.68 6.11
N GLY A 126 -26.63 -10.80 5.80
CA GLY A 126 -26.36 -9.58 6.55
C GLY A 126 -27.27 -8.41 6.15
N ALA A 127 -27.95 -7.80 7.11
CA ALA A 127 -28.92 -6.72 6.86
C ALA A 127 -28.30 -5.37 6.43
N ILE A 128 -26.97 -5.20 6.53
CA ILE A 128 -26.28 -3.99 6.11
C ILE A 128 -24.86 -4.39 5.67
N LEU A 129 -24.49 -4.14 4.41
CA LEU A 129 -23.09 -4.07 4.02
C LEU A 129 -22.85 -2.76 3.27
N PRO A 130 -21.92 -1.90 3.73
CA PRO A 130 -21.34 -0.88 2.88
C PRO A 130 -20.55 -1.63 1.78
N MET A 131 -21.17 -1.78 0.62
CA MET A 131 -20.49 -2.22 -0.58
C MET A 131 -19.45 -1.15 -0.93
N ALA A 132 -18.18 -1.52 -0.89
CA ALA A 132 -17.03 -0.69 -1.26
C ALA A 132 -16.56 0.36 -0.22
N ASP A 133 -16.22 -0.08 0.99
CA ASP A 133 -15.28 0.70 1.79
C ASP A 133 -13.84 0.49 1.27
N ARG A 134 -13.06 1.57 1.08
CA ARG A 134 -11.67 1.52 0.56
C ARG A 134 -10.74 0.68 1.44
N HIS A 135 -11.18 0.35 2.65
CA HIS A 135 -10.50 -0.56 3.58
C HIS A 135 -10.57 -2.04 3.18
N THR A 136 -11.37 -2.41 2.16
CA THR A 136 -11.54 -3.79 1.66
C THR A 136 -10.80 -4.09 0.33
N MET A 137 -10.06 -3.11 -0.18
CA MET A 137 -9.32 -3.20 -1.45
C MET A 137 -7.88 -3.66 -1.23
N GLU A 138 -7.30 -4.38 -2.19
CA GLU A 138 -5.86 -4.70 -2.14
C GLU A 138 -5.02 -3.44 -2.43
N ILE A 139 -3.76 -3.40 -1.97
CA ILE A 139 -2.89 -2.23 -2.14
C ILE A 139 -2.75 -1.81 -3.61
N LEU A 140 -2.68 -2.77 -4.53
CA LEU A 140 -2.70 -2.50 -5.96
C LEU A 140 -4.00 -1.80 -6.39
N GLU A 141 -5.16 -2.33 -6.00
CA GLU A 141 -6.47 -1.77 -6.36
C GLU A 141 -6.66 -0.35 -5.82
N VAL A 142 -6.16 -0.07 -4.60
CA VAL A 142 -6.13 1.27 -4.02
C VAL A 142 -5.32 2.23 -4.89
N GLY A 143 -4.13 1.80 -5.33
CA GLY A 143 -3.28 2.62 -6.20
C GLY A 143 -3.94 2.93 -7.53
N LEU A 144 -4.59 1.95 -8.15
CA LEU A 144 -5.36 2.13 -9.39
C LEU A 144 -6.56 3.07 -9.19
N ALA A 145 -7.25 2.97 -8.06
CA ALA A 145 -8.39 3.83 -7.74
C ALA A 145 -7.97 5.30 -7.55
N HIS A 146 -6.81 5.55 -6.91
CA HIS A 146 -6.28 6.90 -6.76
C HIS A 146 -5.83 7.50 -8.09
N TRP A 147 -5.33 6.69 -9.02
CA TRP A 147 -4.89 7.17 -10.34
C TRP A 147 -6.04 7.56 -11.27
N LYS A 148 -7.22 6.96 -11.10
CA LYS A 148 -8.41 7.27 -11.90
C LYS A 148 -9.13 8.56 -11.48
N LEU A 149 -8.84 9.07 -10.29
CA LEU A 149 -9.45 10.27 -9.69
C LEU A 149 -8.64 11.51 -10.05
#